data_AF-A0A2Z3R236-F1
#
_entry.id   AF-A0A2Z3R236-F1
#
_cell.length_a   1.000
_cell.length_b   1.000
_cell.length_c   1.000
_cell.angle_alpha   90.00
_cell.angle_beta   90.00
_cell.angle_gamma   90.00
#
_symmetry.space_group_name_H-M   'P 1'
#
loop_
_entity.id
_entity.type
_entity.pdbx_description
1 polymer ?
#
loop_
_entity_poly.entity_id
_entity_poly.type
_entity_poly.pdbx_seq_one_letter_code
_entity_poly.pdbx_strand_id
1 'polypeptide(L)'
;MAILEQWMRTQFEERRIEPNSTLGAAIRYMQKRWPELTLFLCVPGAPLDNNVTERVLKKAILHRKNALFYRTLNGAYVGDTFMSLIHTAELNHVAPFEYLVALQRHGDAVAANPADWMPWNYQATLAQQNPGPEPPD
;
A
#
# COMPACT_ATOMS: atom_id res chain seq x y z
N MET A 1 20.62 -14.56 12.64
CA MET A 1 20.70 -14.83 11.18
C MET A 1 22.11 -15.11 10.65
N ALA A 2 23.20 -14.77 11.36
CA ALA A 2 24.58 -15.01 10.89
C ALA A 2 24.89 -16.47 10.48
N ILE A 3 24.33 -17.46 11.18
CA ILE A 3 24.50 -18.89 10.83
C ILE A 3 23.98 -19.18 9.41
N LEU A 4 22.84 -18.60 9.02
CA LEU A 4 22.28 -18.78 7.68
C LEU A 4 23.13 -18.09 6.62
N GLU A 5 23.65 -16.89 6.91
CA GLU A 5 24.57 -16.19 6.00
C GLU A 5 25.81 -17.02 5.71
N GLN A 6 26.41 -17.57 6.77
CA GLN A 6 27.60 -18.40 6.68
C GLN A 6 27.29 -19.69 5.91
N TRP A 7 26.18 -20.36 6.24
CA TRP A 7 25.75 -21.56 5.53
C TRP A 7 25.63 -21.34 4.02
N MET A 8 25.06 -20.20 3.61
CA MET A 8 24.93 -19.82 2.20
C MET A 8 26.29 -19.59 1.51
N ARG A 9 27.28 -19.03 2.23
CA ARG A 9 28.66 -18.86 1.70
C ARG A 9 29.32 -20.22 1.48
N THR A 10 29.22 -21.10 2.48
CA THR A 10 29.79 -22.45 2.43
C THR A 10 29.23 -23.29 1.27
N GLN A 11 27.97 -23.07 0.85
CA GLN A 11 27.41 -23.81 -0.31
C GLN A 11 28.20 -23.59 -1.61
N PHE A 12 28.74 -22.39 -1.83
CA PHE A 12 29.55 -22.09 -3.01
C PHE A 12 31.02 -22.48 -2.83
N GLU A 13 31.57 -22.28 -1.63
CA GLU A 13 32.95 -22.64 -1.28
C GLU A 13 33.18 -24.15 -1.44
N GLU A 14 32.24 -24.96 -0.93
CA GLU A 14 32.27 -26.43 -1.04
C GLU A 14 31.80 -26.95 -2.41
N ARG A 15 31.48 -26.05 -3.36
CA ARG A 15 30.94 -26.37 -4.70
C ARG A 15 29.71 -27.30 -4.67
N ARG A 16 28.89 -27.17 -3.61
CA ARG A 16 27.66 -27.97 -3.44
C ARG A 16 26.51 -27.48 -4.28
N ILE A 17 26.54 -26.21 -4.66
CA ILE A 17 25.53 -25.58 -5.49
C ILE A 17 26.20 -24.95 -6.70
N GLU A 18 25.74 -25.34 -7.88
CA GLU A 18 26.14 -24.71 -9.14
C GLU A 18 25.70 -23.24 -9.14
N PRO A 19 26.63 -22.28 -9.30
CA PRO A 19 26.29 -20.86 -9.29
C PRO A 19 25.16 -20.54 -10.26
N ASN A 20 25.18 -21.04 -11.48
CA ASN A 20 24.18 -20.66 -12.49
C ASN A 20 22.84 -21.39 -12.36
N SER A 21 22.68 -22.27 -11.37
CA SER A 21 21.39 -22.90 -11.06
C SER A 21 20.38 -21.89 -10.50
N THR A 22 19.09 -22.22 -10.57
CA THR A 22 18.01 -21.41 -9.96
C THR A 22 18.25 -21.16 -8.47
N LEU A 23 18.71 -22.19 -7.75
CA LEU A 23 19.05 -22.07 -6.33
C LEU A 23 20.30 -21.20 -6.11
N GLY A 24 21.34 -21.37 -6.94
CA GLY A 24 22.54 -20.53 -6.89
C GLY A 24 22.23 -19.06 -7.15
N ALA A 25 21.33 -18.76 -8.08
CA ALA A 25 20.85 -17.40 -8.32
C ALA A 25 20.10 -16.81 -7.10
N ALA A 26 19.24 -17.61 -6.47
CA ALA A 26 18.50 -17.19 -5.27
C ALA A 26 19.44 -16.90 -4.09
N ILE A 27 20.43 -17.77 -3.82
CA ILE A 27 21.40 -17.58 -2.74
C ILE A 27 22.25 -16.32 -2.98
N ARG A 28 22.73 -16.11 -4.22
CA ARG A 28 23.45 -14.87 -4.57
C ARG A 28 22.61 -13.62 -4.37
N TYR A 29 21.33 -13.68 -4.74
CA TYR A 29 20.41 -12.58 -4.53
C TYR A 29 20.27 -12.25 -3.04
N MET A 30 20.09 -13.27 -2.20
CA MET A 30 20.01 -13.10 -0.75
C MET A 30 21.29 -12.52 -0.15
N GLN A 31 22.46 -13.05 -0.55
CA GLN A 31 23.76 -12.55 -0.07
C GLN A 31 24.01 -11.10 -0.48
N LYS A 32 23.68 -10.72 -1.72
CA LYS A 32 23.84 -9.35 -2.23
C LYS A 32 22.98 -8.34 -1.48
N ARG A 33 21.83 -8.77 -0.94
CA ARG A 33 20.84 -7.93 -0.25
C ARG A 33 20.68 -8.29 1.21
N TRP A 34 21.69 -8.90 1.80
CA TRP A 34 21.60 -9.44 3.16
C TRP A 34 21.27 -8.37 4.21
N PRO A 35 21.90 -7.17 4.18
CA PRO A 35 21.56 -6.11 5.13
C PRO A 35 20.09 -5.68 5.05
N GLU A 36 19.54 -5.55 3.84
CA GLU A 36 18.16 -5.13 3.62
C GLU A 36 17.16 -6.23 4.01
N LEU A 37 17.45 -7.48 3.63
CA LEU A 37 16.57 -8.63 3.90
C LEU A 37 16.58 -9.06 5.37
N THR A 38 17.50 -8.55 6.18
CA THR A 38 17.60 -8.82 7.63
C THR A 38 17.23 -7.62 8.49
N LEU A 39 16.82 -6.50 7.88
CA LEU A 39 16.51 -5.24 8.58
C LEU A 39 15.39 -5.40 9.63
N PHE A 40 14.45 -6.33 9.40
CA PHE A 40 13.38 -6.65 10.34
C PHE A 40 13.87 -7.13 11.72
N LEU A 41 15.13 -7.57 11.83
CA LEU A 41 15.75 -7.95 13.10
C LEU A 41 16.22 -6.73 13.91
N CYS A 42 16.45 -5.60 13.24
CA CYS A 42 17.06 -4.41 13.83
C CYS A 42 16.09 -3.24 13.93
N VAL A 43 15.05 -3.20 13.10
CA VAL A 43 14.07 -2.11 13.05
C VAL A 43 12.74 -2.59 13.64
N PRO A 44 12.32 -2.07 14.80
CA PRO A 44 11.02 -2.40 15.38
C PRO A 44 9.88 -2.10 14.41
N GLY A 45 8.96 -3.06 14.24
CA GLY A 45 7.80 -2.91 13.37
C GLY A 45 8.08 -3.11 11.86
N ALA A 46 9.33 -3.31 11.44
CA ALA A 46 9.61 -3.65 10.05
C ALA A 46 9.09 -5.08 9.73
N PRO A 47 8.30 -5.25 8.66
CA PRO A 47 7.77 -6.56 8.29
C PRO A 47 8.87 -7.47 7.73
N LEU A 48 8.73 -8.79 7.97
CA LEU A 48 9.63 -9.82 7.45
C LEU A 48 9.52 -9.96 5.92
N ASP A 49 8.33 -9.70 5.38
CA ASP A 49 8.01 -9.85 3.96
C ASP A 49 7.45 -8.56 3.37
N ASN A 50 7.41 -8.53 2.04
CA ASN A 50 6.89 -7.39 1.29
C ASN A 50 5.44 -7.61 0.81
N ASN A 51 4.69 -8.54 1.39
CA ASN A 51 3.39 -8.97 0.86
C ASN A 51 2.38 -7.82 0.84
N VAL A 52 2.43 -6.91 1.81
CA VAL A 52 1.56 -5.73 1.88
C VAL A 52 1.83 -4.83 0.68
N THR A 53 3.08 -4.47 0.44
CA THR A 53 3.49 -3.63 -0.70
C THR A 53 3.18 -4.31 -2.03
N GLU A 54 3.44 -5.60 -2.16
CA GLU A 54 3.10 -6.36 -3.37
C GLU A 54 1.60 -6.38 -3.63
N ARG A 55 0.79 -6.54 -2.58
CA ARG A 55 -0.68 -6.48 -2.69
C ARG A 55 -1.14 -5.11 -3.16
N VAL A 56 -0.57 -4.03 -2.62
CA VAL A 56 -0.86 -2.66 -3.06
C VAL A 56 -0.44 -2.45 -4.52
N LEU A 57 0.76 -2.87 -4.90
CA LEU A 57 1.29 -2.72 -6.26
C LEU A 57 0.47 -3.53 -7.28
N LYS A 58 0.01 -4.74 -6.91
CA LYS A 58 -0.87 -5.55 -7.76
C LYS A 58 -2.14 -4.81 -8.13
N LYS A 59 -2.73 -4.03 -7.22
CA LYS A 59 -3.92 -3.23 -7.52
C LYS A 59 -3.64 -2.14 -8.55
N ALA A 60 -2.54 -1.42 -8.41
CA ALA A 60 -2.11 -0.42 -9.39
C ALA A 60 -1.83 -1.04 -10.78
N ILE A 61 -1.19 -2.22 -10.81
CA ILE A 61 -0.94 -2.96 -12.06
C ILE A 61 -2.25 -3.42 -12.71
N LEU A 62 -3.19 -3.95 -11.92
CA LEU A 62 -4.51 -4.37 -12.39
C LEU A 62 -5.30 -3.19 -12.97
N HIS A 63 -5.29 -2.05 -12.27
CA HIS A 63 -5.90 -0.81 -12.76
C HIS A 63 -5.29 -0.37 -14.09
N ARG A 64 -3.95 -0.34 -14.20
CA ARG A 64 -3.26 -0.01 -15.46
C ARG A 64 -3.68 -0.91 -16.62
N LYS A 65 -3.88 -2.20 -16.37
CA LYS A 65 -4.36 -3.16 -17.38
C LYS A 65 -5.80 -2.83 -17.82
N ASN A 66 -6.65 -2.35 -16.92
CA ASN A 66 -8.04 -1.99 -17.18
C ASN A 66 -8.20 -0.56 -17.75
N ALA A 67 -7.17 0.28 -17.63
CA ALA A 67 -7.14 1.66 -18.10
C ALA A 67 -6.98 1.84 -19.62
N LEU A 68 -6.89 0.75 -20.40
CA LEU A 68 -6.63 0.81 -21.85
C LEU A 68 -7.76 1.47 -22.68
N PHE A 69 -8.91 1.74 -22.08
CA PHE A 69 -10.10 2.23 -22.78
C PHE A 69 -10.43 3.71 -22.50
N TYR A 70 -9.57 4.46 -21.81
CA TYR A 70 -9.78 5.89 -21.64
C TYR A 70 -9.67 6.64 -22.96
N ARG A 71 -10.76 7.33 -23.36
CA ARG A 71 -10.84 8.08 -24.62
C ARG A 71 -10.03 9.39 -24.62
N THR A 72 -9.81 9.99 -23.45
CA THR A 72 -9.11 11.27 -23.29
C THR A 72 -8.18 11.24 -22.08
N LEU A 73 -7.13 12.07 -22.11
CA LEU A 73 -6.22 12.23 -20.97
C LEU A 73 -6.94 12.71 -19.71
N ASN A 74 -7.90 13.62 -19.86
CA ASN A 74 -8.71 14.10 -18.74
C ASN A 74 -9.55 12.96 -18.14
N GLY A 75 -10.15 12.10 -18.97
CA GLY A 75 -10.90 10.93 -18.49
C GLY A 75 -10.02 9.93 -17.74
N ALA A 76 -8.80 9.70 -18.21
CA ALA A 76 -7.81 8.88 -17.51
C ALA A 76 -7.44 9.49 -16.15
N TYR A 77 -7.13 10.78 -16.11
CA TYR A 77 -6.79 11.50 -14.88
C TYR A 77 -7.91 11.42 -13.81
N VAL A 78 -9.16 11.66 -14.22
CA VAL A 78 -10.31 11.53 -13.32
C VAL A 78 -10.47 10.09 -12.82
N GLY A 79 -10.35 9.11 -13.71
CA GLY A 79 -10.40 7.69 -13.35
C GLY A 79 -9.30 7.28 -12.35
N ASP A 80 -8.08 7.71 -12.58
CA ASP A 80 -6.93 7.47 -11.71
C ASP A 80 -7.10 8.14 -10.34
N THR A 81 -7.72 9.32 -10.31
CA THR A 81 -8.06 10.02 -9.06
C THR A 81 -9.06 9.21 -8.22
N PHE A 82 -10.16 8.75 -8.82
CA PHE A 82 -11.14 7.91 -8.12
C PHE A 82 -10.52 6.61 -7.64
N MET A 83 -9.70 5.95 -8.46
CA MET A 83 -9.01 4.73 -8.04
C MET A 83 -8.07 4.98 -6.87
N SER A 84 -7.34 6.09 -6.87
CA SER A 84 -6.47 6.46 -5.75
C SER A 84 -7.27 6.65 -4.45
N LEU A 85 -8.42 7.32 -4.51
CA LEU A 85 -9.31 7.49 -3.37
C LEU A 85 -9.89 6.15 -2.88
N ILE A 86 -10.38 5.30 -3.79
CA ILE A 86 -10.94 3.99 -3.46
C ILE A 86 -9.90 3.12 -2.76
N HIS A 87 -8.70 3.01 -3.32
CA HIS A 87 -7.63 2.22 -2.75
C HIS A 87 -7.16 2.75 -1.39
N THR A 88 -7.13 4.07 -1.23
CA THR A 88 -6.77 4.69 0.05
C THR A 88 -7.84 4.39 1.10
N ALA A 89 -9.13 4.45 0.75
CA ALA A 89 -10.21 4.07 1.66
C ALA A 89 -10.12 2.60 2.08
N GLU A 90 -9.91 1.68 1.13
CA GLU A 90 -9.74 0.26 1.43
C GLU A 90 -8.53 -0.01 2.34
N LEU A 91 -7.41 0.70 2.14
CA LEU A 91 -6.22 0.58 2.98
C LEU A 91 -6.45 1.06 4.42
N ASN A 92 -7.39 1.98 4.62
CA ASN A 92 -7.79 2.48 5.93
C ASN A 92 -9.00 1.74 6.50
N HIS A 93 -9.41 0.61 5.90
CA HIS A 93 -10.58 -0.17 6.32
C HIS A 93 -11.90 0.61 6.27
N VAL A 94 -12.01 1.59 5.35
CA VAL A 94 -13.19 2.41 5.13
C VAL A 94 -13.93 1.92 3.90
N ALA A 95 -15.27 1.86 3.97
CA ALA A 95 -16.12 1.54 2.83
C ALA A 95 -15.98 2.61 1.74
N PRO A 96 -15.42 2.29 0.55
CA PRO A 96 -15.11 3.31 -0.46
C PRO A 96 -16.34 4.04 -0.99
N PHE A 97 -17.47 3.34 -1.12
CA PHE A 97 -18.72 3.93 -1.59
C PHE A 97 -19.20 5.03 -0.63
N GLU A 98 -19.31 4.72 0.66
CA GLU A 98 -19.72 5.68 1.69
C GLU A 98 -18.78 6.89 1.76
N TYR A 99 -17.49 6.64 1.65
CA TYR A 99 -16.47 7.68 1.61
C TYR A 99 -16.66 8.63 0.41
N LEU A 100 -16.80 8.09 -0.81
CA LEU A 100 -17.03 8.91 -2.00
C LEU A 100 -18.36 9.67 -1.95
N VAL A 101 -19.42 9.06 -1.40
CA VAL A 101 -20.70 9.73 -1.18
C VAL A 101 -20.56 10.89 -0.20
N ALA A 102 -19.82 10.71 0.88
CA ALA A 102 -19.52 11.79 1.82
C ALA A 102 -18.75 12.93 1.14
N LEU A 103 -17.69 12.64 0.38
CA LEU A 103 -16.97 13.66 -0.37
C LEU A 103 -17.87 14.42 -1.35
N GLN A 104 -18.75 13.72 -2.05
CA GLN A 104 -19.67 14.33 -3.02
C GLN A 104 -20.73 15.21 -2.34
N ARG A 105 -21.29 14.78 -1.20
CA ARG A 105 -22.31 15.52 -0.46
C ARG A 105 -21.76 16.79 0.20
N HIS A 106 -20.48 16.80 0.55
CA HIS A 106 -19.83 17.90 1.25
C HIS A 106 -18.77 18.60 0.40
N GLY A 107 -18.97 18.65 -0.92
CA GLY A 107 -17.98 19.13 -1.89
C GLY A 107 -17.35 20.50 -1.55
N ASP A 108 -18.15 21.47 -1.09
CA ASP A 108 -17.65 22.79 -0.71
C ASP A 108 -16.73 22.73 0.52
N ALA A 109 -17.10 21.93 1.53
CA ALA A 109 -16.30 21.74 2.73
C ALA A 109 -15.02 20.94 2.44
N VAL A 110 -15.10 19.94 1.55
CA VAL A 110 -13.95 19.18 1.06
C VAL A 110 -12.98 20.09 0.30
N ALA A 111 -13.50 20.97 -0.56
CA ALA A 111 -12.67 21.91 -1.31
C ALA A 111 -11.99 22.94 -0.40
N ALA A 112 -12.67 23.38 0.66
CA ALA A 112 -12.12 24.31 1.64
C ALA A 112 -11.01 23.66 2.49
N ASN A 113 -11.23 22.44 3.00
CA ASN A 113 -10.32 21.78 3.93
C ASN A 113 -10.14 20.28 3.62
N PRO A 114 -9.49 19.90 2.50
CA PRO A 114 -9.44 18.50 2.06
C PRO A 114 -8.72 17.57 3.04
N ALA A 115 -7.82 18.10 3.86
CA ALA A 115 -7.09 17.33 4.87
C ALA A 115 -8.02 16.73 5.95
N ASP A 116 -9.17 17.35 6.22
CA ASP A 116 -10.16 16.89 7.21
C ASP A 116 -11.10 15.83 6.63
N TRP A 117 -11.02 15.59 5.32
CA TRP A 117 -11.88 14.68 4.58
C TRP A 117 -11.13 13.45 4.07
N MET A 118 -9.97 13.13 4.65
CA MET A 118 -9.23 11.92 4.32
C MET A 118 -9.93 10.68 4.90
N PRO A 119 -9.66 9.46 4.38
CA PRO A 119 -10.37 8.27 4.85
C PRO A 119 -10.27 8.02 6.37
N TRP A 120 -9.18 8.43 7.00
CA TRP A 120 -8.96 8.23 8.44
C TRP A 120 -9.61 9.27 9.36
N ASN A 121 -10.16 10.37 8.83
CA ASN A 121 -10.74 11.44 9.66
C ASN A 121 -12.10 11.99 9.19
N TYR A 122 -12.56 11.68 7.96
CA TYR A 122 -13.81 12.24 7.43
C TYR A 122 -15.06 11.97 8.31
N GLN A 123 -15.10 10.84 9.02
CA GLN A 123 -16.23 10.51 9.92
C GLN A 123 -16.31 11.44 11.13
N ALA A 124 -15.17 11.82 11.70
CA ALA A 124 -15.11 12.78 12.79
C ALA A 124 -15.58 14.17 12.30
N THR A 125 -15.14 14.56 11.10
CA THR A 125 -15.57 15.79 10.44
C THR A 125 -17.07 15.81 10.20
N LEU A 126 -17.66 14.70 9.73
CA LEU A 126 -19.11 14.56 9.57
C LEU A 126 -19.87 14.72 10.89
N ALA A 127 -19.38 14.10 11.97
CA ALA A 127 -20.01 14.17 13.29
C ALA A 127 -19.99 15.60 13.86
N GLN A 128 -18.95 16.39 13.58
CA GLN A 128 -18.86 17.80 14.01
C GLN A 128 -19.81 18.71 13.24
N GLN A 129 -20.11 18.39 11.98
CA GLN A 129 -21.01 19.19 11.14
C GLN A 129 -22.50 18.91 11.41
N ASN A 130 -22.83 17.73 11.92
CA ASN A 130 -24.18 17.36 12.33
C ASN A 130 -24.18 16.92 13.81
N PRO A 131 -24.06 17.84 14.78
CA PRO A 131 -24.33 17.50 16.16
C PRO A 131 -25.79 17.03 16.24
N GLY A 132 -26.03 15.83 16.77
CA GLY A 132 -27.38 15.37 17.06
C GLY A 132 -28.13 16.37 17.97
N PRO A 133 -29.46 16.23 18.14
CA PRO A 133 -30.22 17.15 18.98
C PRO A 133 -29.63 17.18 20.40
N GLU A 134 -29.41 18.38 20.94
CA GLU A 134 -28.98 18.57 22.33
C GLU A 134 -29.94 17.85 23.28
N PRO A 135 -29.43 17.19 24.33
CA PRO A 135 -30.29 16.55 25.32
C PRO A 135 -31.19 17.61 26.00
N PRO A 136 -32.46 17.31 26.26
CA PRO A 136 -33.34 18.23 26.95
C PRO A 136 -32.84 18.48 28.39
N ASP A 137 -32.81 19.76 28.78
CA ASP A 137 -32.52 20.25 30.14
C ASP A 137 -33.46 19.64 31.20
#